data_AF-A0A327H3J8-F1
#
_entry.id   AF-A0A327H3J8-F1
#
_cell.length_a   1.000
_cell.length_b   1.000
_cell.length_c   1.000
_cell.angle_alpha   90.00
_cell.angle_beta   90.00
_cell.angle_gamma   90.00
#
_symmetry.space_group_name_H-M   'P 1'
#
loop_
_entity.id
_entity.type
_entity.pdbx_description
1 polymer ?
#
loop_
_entity_poly.entity_id
_entity_poly.type
_entity_poly.pdbx_seq_one_letter_code
_entity_poly.pdbx_strand_id
1 'polypeptide(L)'
;MSEWRVAWSHQIDGPVNDVKVDSNGMLICTGQSLIALRPDGTTAWRSDHIFDTYSAESSDSIVALLTGTSIHVFNRSTGSPLSDGRSIPGGYREALYRTGGGWIAPDRGDHLHLFRENGRGVRRLRVGPTRMLVGWMDREHLLCLDNDGLLRCIRLHGEHAQRIIENRRWTWCSRLSGGRMLMLDSSGALFEGVPNPFGWDEISRISDGGIDPHRAIRAGDGWWIMDLEGRIRHSIEDSDAGFGEDSVDLIHSDGSGVIVSATREGLIRWSESPSLSGMRVDNLRLMQTEERKRLDWMQRTSMFESAQEAEEEGLWSRALELYRALGREEDVRRVLGLQEGSD
;
A
#
# COMPACT_ATOMS: atom_id res chain seq x y z
N MET A 1 18.65 15.72 4.25
CA MET A 1 17.39 15.07 4.67
C MET A 1 17.19 13.88 3.76
N SER A 2 16.83 12.73 4.29
CA SER A 2 16.55 11.55 3.48
C SER A 2 15.16 11.73 2.88
N GLU A 3 15.07 11.78 1.56
CA GLU A 3 13.82 11.99 0.82
C GLU A 3 13.09 10.67 0.56
N TRP A 4 11.79 10.76 0.26
CA TRP A 4 11.06 9.63 -0.29
C TRP A 4 11.72 9.17 -1.59
N ARG A 5 11.70 7.86 -1.85
CA ARG A 5 12.26 7.31 -3.09
C ARG A 5 11.29 6.38 -3.77
N VAL A 6 11.28 6.41 -5.09
CA VAL A 6 10.68 5.34 -5.90
C VAL A 6 11.55 4.08 -5.74
N ALA A 7 11.01 3.05 -5.08
CA ALA A 7 11.69 1.78 -4.89
C ALA A 7 11.65 0.92 -6.16
N TRP A 8 10.53 0.96 -6.89
CA TRP A 8 10.37 0.34 -8.20
C TRP A 8 9.22 1.00 -8.97
N SER A 9 9.23 0.79 -10.29
CA SER A 9 8.16 1.22 -11.19
C SER A 9 7.86 0.12 -12.21
N HIS A 10 6.60 0.02 -12.63
CA HIS A 10 6.17 -0.91 -13.66
C HIS A 10 5.29 -0.20 -14.69
N GLN A 11 5.38 -0.64 -15.94
CA GLN A 11 4.41 -0.31 -16.97
C GLN A 11 3.37 -1.44 -17.00
N ILE A 12 2.12 -1.10 -16.76
CA ILE A 12 0.98 -2.00 -16.88
C ILE A 12 0.28 -1.73 -18.22
N ASP A 13 -0.26 -2.80 -18.83
CA ASP A 13 -1.06 -2.67 -20.03
C ASP A 13 -2.47 -2.18 -19.69
N GLY A 14 -2.93 -1.17 -20.43
CA GLY A 14 -4.29 -0.66 -20.34
C GLY A 14 -4.47 0.48 -19.32
N PRO A 15 -5.68 1.08 -19.30
CA PRO A 15 -5.92 2.27 -18.50
C PRO A 15 -6.07 1.92 -17.01
N VAL A 16 -5.28 2.58 -16.15
CA VAL A 16 -5.39 2.42 -14.70
C VAL A 16 -6.58 3.23 -14.19
N ASN A 17 -7.53 2.52 -13.58
CA ASN A 17 -8.77 3.11 -13.05
C ASN A 17 -8.71 3.37 -11.55
N ASP A 18 -8.00 2.54 -10.78
CA ASP A 18 -7.82 2.75 -9.35
C ASP A 18 -6.59 1.98 -8.86
N VAL A 19 -5.97 2.47 -7.79
CA VAL A 19 -4.88 1.78 -7.09
C VAL A 19 -5.10 1.82 -5.59
N LYS A 20 -4.79 0.69 -4.94
CA LYS A 20 -4.83 0.54 -3.48
C LYS A 20 -3.56 -0.12 -3.02
N VAL A 21 -3.03 0.32 -1.89
CA VAL A 21 -1.88 -0.31 -1.25
C VAL A 21 -2.21 -0.64 0.19
N ASP A 22 -1.81 -1.85 0.60
CA ASP A 22 -1.93 -2.39 1.94
C ASP A 22 -0.67 -3.21 2.28
N SER A 23 -0.66 -3.85 3.46
CA SER A 23 0.47 -4.68 3.89
C SER A 23 0.76 -5.87 2.98
N ASN A 24 -0.20 -6.29 2.14
CA ASN A 24 -0.04 -7.39 1.20
C ASN A 24 0.50 -6.93 -0.17
N GLY A 25 0.74 -5.63 -0.36
CA GLY A 25 1.21 -5.03 -1.60
C GLY A 25 0.16 -4.14 -2.26
N MET A 26 0.12 -4.13 -3.58
CA MET A 26 -0.72 -3.22 -4.36
C MET A 26 -1.83 -3.96 -5.11
N LEU A 27 -2.99 -3.34 -5.21
CA LEU A 27 -4.09 -3.72 -6.08
C LEU A 27 -4.25 -2.66 -7.16
N ILE A 28 -4.49 -3.11 -8.40
CA ILE A 28 -4.59 -2.27 -9.57
C ILE A 28 -5.86 -2.67 -10.33
N CYS A 29 -6.81 -1.74 -10.44
CA CYS A 29 -7.90 -1.86 -11.40
C CYS A 29 -7.42 -1.31 -12.74
N THR A 30 -7.30 -2.15 -13.77
CA THR A 30 -6.88 -1.74 -15.11
C THR A 30 -7.77 -2.38 -16.17
N GLY A 31 -8.48 -1.57 -16.95
CA GLY A 31 -9.49 -2.05 -17.89
C GLY A 31 -10.37 -3.14 -17.27
N GLN A 32 -10.40 -4.32 -17.90
CA GLN A 32 -11.15 -5.50 -17.48
C GLN A 32 -10.44 -6.39 -16.44
N SER A 33 -9.35 -5.94 -15.82
CA SER A 33 -8.54 -6.77 -14.92
C SER A 33 -8.32 -6.14 -13.55
N LEU A 34 -8.39 -6.97 -12.52
CA LEU A 34 -7.85 -6.66 -11.19
C LEU A 34 -6.52 -7.40 -11.03
N ILE A 35 -5.44 -6.66 -10.83
CA ILE A 35 -4.09 -7.21 -10.64
C ILE A 35 -3.64 -6.94 -9.21
N ALA A 36 -3.12 -7.98 -8.55
CA ALA A 36 -2.44 -7.84 -7.28
C ALA A 36 -0.93 -7.99 -7.47
N LEU A 37 -0.18 -6.99 -7.04
CA LEU A 37 1.28 -7.04 -6.93
C LEU A 37 1.69 -7.22 -5.47
N ARG A 38 2.78 -7.94 -5.25
CA ARG A 38 3.47 -8.01 -3.96
C ARG A 38 4.26 -6.71 -3.72
N PRO A 39 4.72 -6.45 -2.48
CA PRO A 39 5.54 -5.27 -2.18
C PRO A 39 6.85 -5.16 -2.98
N ASP A 40 7.33 -6.27 -3.56
CA ASP A 40 8.52 -6.31 -4.42
C ASP A 40 8.22 -6.02 -5.91
N GLY A 41 6.96 -5.73 -6.26
CA GLY A 41 6.51 -5.46 -7.63
C GLY A 41 6.10 -6.71 -8.41
N THR A 42 6.34 -7.92 -7.89
CA THR A 42 5.97 -9.15 -8.59
C THR A 42 4.46 -9.39 -8.57
N THR A 43 3.91 -9.89 -9.67
CA THR A 43 2.49 -10.26 -9.73
C THR A 43 2.19 -11.42 -8.77
N ALA A 44 1.27 -11.18 -7.83
CA ALA A 44 0.73 -12.20 -6.95
C ALA A 44 -0.34 -13.02 -7.67
N TRP A 45 -1.32 -12.33 -8.26
CA TRP A 45 -2.40 -12.92 -9.03
C TRP A 45 -3.06 -11.86 -9.92
N ARG A 46 -3.84 -12.31 -10.91
CA ARG A 46 -4.65 -11.49 -11.79
C ARG A 46 -6.02 -12.14 -11.93
N SER A 47 -7.06 -11.32 -11.91
CA SER A 47 -8.44 -11.72 -12.16
C SER A 47 -9.01 -10.88 -13.30
N ASP A 48 -9.58 -11.54 -14.30
CA ASP A 48 -10.19 -10.88 -15.46
C ASP A 48 -11.72 -10.86 -15.34
N HIS A 49 -12.33 -9.80 -15.87
CA HIS A 49 -13.74 -9.45 -15.69
C HIS A 49 -14.39 -9.08 -17.02
N ILE A 50 -15.71 -9.25 -17.10
CA ILE A 50 -16.47 -8.96 -18.33
C ILE A 50 -16.55 -7.45 -18.59
N PHE A 51 -16.55 -6.64 -17.53
CA PHE A 51 -16.64 -5.18 -17.61
C PHE A 51 -15.43 -4.53 -16.96
N ASP A 52 -15.21 -3.27 -17.31
CA ASP A 52 -14.13 -2.48 -16.73
C ASP A 52 -14.25 -2.43 -15.20
N THR A 53 -13.12 -2.74 -14.56
CA THR A 53 -12.88 -2.57 -13.14
C THR A 53 -12.58 -1.09 -12.89
N TYR A 54 -13.35 -0.43 -12.03
CA TYR A 54 -13.21 1.03 -11.85
C TYR A 54 -12.85 1.46 -10.44
N SER A 55 -13.05 0.59 -9.44
CA SER A 55 -12.59 0.86 -8.08
C SER A 55 -12.46 -0.45 -7.32
N ALA A 56 -11.48 -0.51 -6.43
CA ALA A 56 -11.33 -1.58 -5.48
C ALA A 56 -11.15 -1.00 -4.07
N GLU A 57 -11.60 -1.73 -3.06
CA GLU A 57 -11.30 -1.44 -1.66
C GLU A 57 -10.88 -2.74 -0.99
N SER A 58 -9.89 -2.68 -0.11
CA SER A 58 -9.33 -3.87 0.54
C SER A 58 -9.38 -3.79 2.05
N SER A 59 -9.48 -4.97 2.66
CA SER A 59 -8.98 -5.22 4.00
C SER A 59 -7.78 -6.18 3.89
N ASP A 60 -7.20 -6.56 5.03
CA ASP A 60 -6.07 -7.48 5.08
C ASP A 60 -6.34 -8.84 4.41
N SER A 61 -7.61 -9.27 4.33
CA SER A 61 -7.98 -10.62 3.89
C SER A 61 -8.89 -10.67 2.66
N ILE A 62 -9.59 -9.58 2.36
CA ILE A 62 -10.59 -9.55 1.29
C ILE A 62 -10.57 -8.25 0.51
N VAL A 63 -11.04 -8.32 -0.74
CA VAL A 63 -11.12 -7.18 -1.65
C VAL A 63 -12.53 -7.08 -2.18
N ALA A 64 -13.14 -5.90 -2.08
CA ALA A 64 -14.32 -5.54 -2.84
C ALA A 64 -13.91 -4.87 -4.15
N LEU A 65 -14.36 -5.42 -5.26
CA LEU A 65 -14.14 -4.90 -6.60
C LEU A 65 -15.44 -4.37 -7.17
N LEU A 66 -15.39 -3.17 -7.74
CA LEU A 66 -16.48 -2.61 -8.50
C LEU A 66 -16.20 -2.72 -10.00
N THR A 67 -17.11 -3.38 -10.72
CA THR A 67 -17.02 -3.60 -12.16
C THR A 67 -18.42 -3.53 -12.79
N GLY A 68 -18.57 -2.73 -13.84
CA GLY A 68 -19.87 -2.42 -14.44
C GLY A 68 -20.91 -1.93 -13.41
N THR A 69 -21.97 -2.70 -13.20
CA THR A 69 -23.04 -2.42 -12.22
C THR A 69 -22.95 -3.25 -10.94
N SER A 70 -21.86 -3.98 -10.76
CA SER A 70 -21.71 -5.02 -9.75
C SER A 70 -20.62 -4.71 -8.75
N ILE A 71 -20.82 -5.21 -7.53
CA ILE A 71 -19.76 -5.39 -6.52
C ILE A 71 -19.45 -6.89 -6.43
N HIS A 72 -18.17 -7.25 -6.53
CA HIS A 72 -17.66 -8.61 -6.36
C HIS A 72 -16.69 -8.62 -5.18
N VAL A 73 -16.59 -9.76 -4.49
CA VAL A 73 -15.64 -9.90 -3.37
C VAL A 73 -14.68 -11.03 -3.65
N PHE A 74 -13.39 -10.80 -3.40
CA PHE A 74 -12.30 -11.73 -3.60
C PHE A 74 -11.52 -11.95 -2.31
N ASN A 75 -10.87 -13.10 -2.21
CA ASN A 75 -9.82 -13.33 -1.23
C ASN A 75 -8.57 -12.53 -1.65
N ARG A 76 -8.02 -11.72 -0.75
CA ARG A 76 -6.90 -10.81 -1.02
C ARG A 76 -5.60 -11.53 -1.38
N SER A 77 -5.36 -12.72 -0.82
CA SER A 77 -4.10 -13.46 -1.01
C SER A 77 -4.11 -14.33 -2.27
N THR A 78 -5.27 -14.88 -2.64
CA THR A 78 -5.38 -15.82 -3.78
C THR A 78 -6.04 -15.23 -5.03
N GLY A 79 -6.79 -14.13 -4.90
CA GLY A 79 -7.62 -13.59 -5.98
C GLY A 79 -8.86 -14.44 -6.27
N SER A 80 -9.18 -15.46 -5.46
CA SER A 80 -10.35 -16.30 -5.68
C SER A 80 -11.64 -15.59 -5.29
N PRO A 81 -12.72 -15.67 -6.10
CA PRO A 81 -14.00 -15.05 -5.77
C PRO A 81 -14.62 -15.70 -4.52
N LEU A 82 -15.21 -14.88 -3.65
CA LEU A 82 -15.93 -15.28 -2.44
C LEU A 82 -17.46 -15.23 -2.60
N SER A 83 -17.94 -14.57 -3.66
CA SER A 83 -19.34 -14.58 -4.07
C SER A 83 -19.50 -14.30 -5.56
N ASP A 84 -20.69 -14.60 -6.07
CA ASP A 84 -21.09 -14.33 -7.47
C ASP A 84 -21.25 -12.83 -7.78
N GLY A 85 -21.07 -11.96 -6.77
CA GLY A 85 -21.29 -10.53 -6.86
C GLY A 85 -22.75 -10.11 -6.72
N ARG A 86 -22.96 -8.80 -6.60
CA ARG A 86 -24.28 -8.18 -6.43
C ARG A 86 -24.41 -6.98 -7.34
N SER A 87 -25.37 -7.01 -8.24
CA SER A 87 -25.63 -5.92 -9.18
C SER A 87 -26.85 -5.12 -8.77
N ILE A 88 -26.82 -3.83 -9.08
CA ILE A 88 -27.96 -2.93 -8.96
C ILE A 88 -28.08 -2.05 -10.21
N PRO A 89 -29.27 -1.56 -10.57
CA PRO A 89 -29.42 -0.58 -11.64
C PRO A 89 -28.52 0.63 -11.40
N GLY A 90 -27.75 1.02 -12.40
CA GLY A 90 -26.83 2.15 -12.31
C GLY A 90 -25.54 1.88 -11.53
N GLY A 91 -25.36 0.73 -10.87
CA GLY A 91 -24.12 0.38 -10.17
C GLY A 91 -23.82 1.18 -8.90
N TYR A 92 -22.63 0.94 -8.35
CA TYR A 92 -22.13 1.60 -7.15
C TYR A 92 -21.18 2.73 -7.51
N ARG A 93 -20.97 3.67 -6.59
CA ARG A 93 -19.98 4.75 -6.78
C ARG A 93 -18.61 4.35 -6.26
N GLU A 94 -18.59 3.65 -5.14
CA GLU A 94 -17.41 3.30 -4.35
C GLU A 94 -17.77 2.22 -3.33
N ALA A 95 -16.78 1.65 -2.67
CA ALA A 95 -16.96 0.74 -1.55
C ALA A 95 -16.06 1.17 -0.39
N LEU A 96 -16.52 0.98 0.84
CA LEU A 96 -15.70 1.08 2.03
C LEU A 96 -15.78 -0.21 2.84
N TYR A 97 -14.63 -0.70 3.30
CA TYR A 97 -14.60 -1.77 4.30
C TYR A 97 -15.10 -1.23 5.64
N ARG A 98 -15.93 -2.02 6.33
CA ARG A 98 -16.53 -1.64 7.60
C ARG A 98 -15.66 -2.05 8.78
N THR A 99 -15.53 -1.16 9.75
CA THR A 99 -15.01 -1.44 11.09
C THR A 99 -15.83 -2.55 11.76
N GLY A 100 -15.27 -3.76 11.85
CA GLY A 100 -15.98 -4.95 12.33
C GLY A 100 -16.55 -5.87 11.23
N GLY A 101 -16.12 -5.68 9.98
CA GLY A 101 -16.33 -6.62 8.90
C GLY A 101 -17.48 -6.26 7.97
N GLY A 102 -17.26 -6.52 6.68
CA GLY A 102 -18.21 -6.28 5.60
C GLY A 102 -17.95 -4.98 4.85
N TRP A 103 -18.92 -4.61 4.03
CA TRP A 103 -18.77 -3.52 3.07
C TRP A 103 -19.96 -2.59 3.11
N ILE A 104 -19.72 -1.33 2.81
CA ILE A 104 -20.77 -0.37 2.49
C ILE A 104 -20.51 0.22 1.12
N ALA A 105 -21.54 0.27 0.28
CA ALA A 105 -21.43 0.82 -1.07
C ALA A 105 -22.64 1.72 -1.37
N PRO A 106 -22.43 3.03 -1.60
CA PRO A 106 -23.47 3.90 -2.13
C PRO A 106 -23.82 3.50 -3.57
N ASP A 107 -25.12 3.46 -3.86
CA ASP A 107 -25.57 3.44 -5.24
C ASP A 107 -25.43 4.81 -5.91
N ARG A 108 -25.75 4.88 -7.21
CA ARG A 108 -25.75 6.17 -7.92
C ARG A 108 -26.93 7.07 -7.57
N GLY A 109 -27.86 6.63 -6.72
CA GLY A 109 -29.01 7.38 -6.22
C GLY A 109 -28.87 7.78 -4.75
N ASP A 110 -29.85 7.39 -3.93
CA ASP A 110 -30.02 7.82 -2.54
C ASP A 110 -29.72 6.74 -1.50
N HIS A 111 -29.22 5.56 -1.90
CA HIS A 111 -29.08 4.43 -0.97
C HIS A 111 -27.64 4.05 -0.66
N LEU A 112 -27.42 3.63 0.59
CA LEU A 112 -26.28 2.84 1.00
C LEU A 112 -26.68 1.37 1.11
N HIS A 113 -25.87 0.50 0.50
CA HIS A 113 -26.02 -0.95 0.56
C HIS A 113 -24.96 -1.52 1.50
N LEU A 114 -25.41 -2.28 2.50
CA LEU A 114 -24.54 -2.95 3.45
C LEU A 114 -24.41 -4.42 3.06
N PHE A 115 -23.17 -4.91 3.05
CA PHE A 115 -22.82 -6.27 2.74
C PHE A 115 -22.03 -6.89 3.89
N ARG A 116 -22.14 -8.22 4.04
CA ARG A 116 -21.21 -9.01 4.86
C ARG A 116 -19.85 -9.08 4.17
N GLU A 117 -18.85 -9.59 4.88
CA GLU A 117 -17.50 -9.79 4.37
C GLU A 117 -17.48 -10.55 3.04
N ASN A 118 -18.25 -11.63 2.92
CA ASN A 118 -18.35 -12.41 1.69
C ASN A 118 -19.15 -11.73 0.56
N GLY A 119 -19.61 -10.49 0.71
CA GLY A 119 -20.40 -9.78 -0.30
C GLY A 119 -21.91 -10.09 -0.29
N ARG A 120 -22.41 -10.87 0.67
CA ARG A 120 -23.85 -11.07 0.83
C ARG A 120 -24.52 -9.80 1.37
N GLY A 121 -25.54 -9.30 0.67
CA GLY A 121 -26.34 -8.16 1.12
C GLY A 121 -27.00 -8.39 2.48
N VAL A 122 -26.95 -7.37 3.34
CA VAL A 122 -27.53 -7.36 4.69
C VAL A 122 -28.71 -6.40 4.75
N ARG A 123 -28.50 -5.17 4.30
CA ARG A 123 -29.45 -4.07 4.48
C ARG A 123 -29.25 -2.99 3.43
N ARG A 124 -30.33 -2.29 3.09
CA ARG A 124 -30.31 -1.07 2.29
C ARG A 124 -30.86 0.10 3.11
N LEU A 125 -30.19 1.23 3.08
CA LEU A 125 -30.55 2.45 3.80
C LEU A 125 -30.78 3.57 2.81
N ARG A 126 -31.88 4.33 2.95
CA ARG A 126 -32.09 5.55 2.16
C ARG A 126 -31.49 6.71 2.94
N VAL A 127 -30.32 7.17 2.54
CA VAL A 127 -29.61 8.25 3.22
C VAL A 127 -29.66 9.59 2.49
N GLY A 128 -30.07 9.56 1.21
CA GLY A 128 -30.04 10.71 0.32
C GLY A 128 -28.76 10.75 -0.51
N PRO A 129 -28.62 11.78 -1.36
CA PRO A 129 -27.50 11.88 -2.29
C PRO A 129 -26.16 11.99 -1.55
N THR A 130 -25.32 10.98 -1.71
CA THR A 130 -23.97 10.94 -1.14
C THR A 130 -22.95 11.25 -2.22
N ARG A 131 -22.14 12.31 -2.00
CA ARG A 131 -21.05 12.67 -2.90
C ARG A 131 -19.87 11.72 -2.73
N MET A 132 -19.51 11.46 -1.48
CA MET A 132 -18.36 10.64 -1.10
C MET A 132 -18.56 10.05 0.28
N LEU A 133 -18.18 8.78 0.47
CA LEU A 133 -17.95 8.23 1.80
C LEU A 133 -16.61 8.74 2.33
N VAL A 134 -16.59 9.37 3.49
CA VAL A 134 -15.35 9.91 4.05
C VAL A 134 -14.60 8.82 4.81
N GLY A 135 -15.29 8.07 5.67
CA GLY A 135 -14.68 6.98 6.43
C GLY A 135 -15.46 6.66 7.71
N TRP A 136 -14.98 5.68 8.45
CA TRP A 136 -15.59 5.23 9.71
C TRP A 136 -14.94 5.92 10.90
N MET A 137 -15.73 6.60 11.73
CA MET A 137 -15.24 7.12 13.01
C MET A 137 -15.12 6.00 14.04
N ASP A 138 -16.09 5.07 14.03
CA ASP A 138 -16.10 3.87 14.85
C ASP A 138 -16.92 2.75 14.17
N ARG A 139 -17.38 1.74 14.91
CA ARG A 139 -18.18 0.61 14.40
C ARG A 139 -19.63 0.96 14.02
N GLU A 140 -20.14 2.10 14.49
CA GLU A 140 -21.53 2.53 14.29
C GLU A 140 -21.67 3.76 13.39
N HIS A 141 -20.68 4.64 13.40
CA HIS A 141 -20.74 5.96 12.81
C HIS A 141 -19.89 6.06 11.53
N LEU A 142 -20.59 6.23 10.42
CA LEU A 142 -20.02 6.49 9.11
C LEU A 142 -20.09 7.99 8.82
N LEU A 143 -18.98 8.58 8.40
CA LEU A 143 -18.90 9.95 7.92
C LEU A 143 -19.03 9.97 6.39
N CYS A 144 -19.87 10.85 5.85
CA CYS A 144 -19.97 11.11 4.42
C CYS A 144 -20.07 12.60 4.12
N LEU A 145 -19.70 12.97 2.89
CA LEU A 145 -19.96 14.28 2.32
C LEU A 145 -21.17 14.17 1.40
N ASP A 146 -22.16 15.02 1.62
CA ASP A 146 -23.35 15.08 0.74
C ASP A 146 -23.13 16.00 -0.47
N ASN A 147 -24.12 16.05 -1.37
CA ASN A 147 -24.05 16.90 -2.55
C ASN A 147 -24.11 18.41 -2.24
N ASP A 148 -24.59 18.78 -1.06
CA ASP A 148 -24.67 20.17 -0.57
C ASP A 148 -23.36 20.66 0.05
N GLY A 149 -22.36 19.78 0.18
CA GLY A 149 -21.08 20.08 0.82
C GLY A 149 -21.13 20.00 2.35
N LEU A 150 -22.15 19.37 2.93
CA LEU A 150 -22.26 19.16 4.37
C LEU A 150 -21.69 17.80 4.74
N LEU A 151 -20.86 17.78 5.78
CA LEU A 151 -20.42 16.53 6.40
C LEU A 151 -21.54 15.97 7.26
N ARG A 152 -21.89 14.70 7.03
CA ARG A 152 -22.93 13.99 7.75
C ARG A 152 -22.38 12.76 8.44
N CYS A 153 -22.77 12.58 9.70
CA CYS A 153 -22.60 11.34 10.41
C CYS A 153 -23.88 10.51 10.28
N ILE A 154 -23.73 9.29 9.78
CA ILE A 154 -24.78 8.29 9.62
C ILE A 154 -24.56 7.20 10.67
N ARG A 155 -25.57 6.97 11.52
CA ARG A 155 -25.56 5.87 12.48
C ARG A 155 -26.24 4.64 11.87
N LEU A 156 -25.53 3.52 11.81
CA LEU A 156 -26.03 2.31 11.12
C LEU A 156 -26.77 1.31 12.02
N HIS A 157 -26.74 1.49 13.34
CA HIS A 157 -27.52 0.70 14.29
C HIS A 157 -28.69 1.53 14.85
N GLY A 158 -29.80 0.86 15.20
CA GLY A 158 -30.99 1.52 15.76
C GLY A 158 -31.91 2.15 14.70
N GLU A 159 -32.50 3.30 14.99
CA GLU A 159 -33.45 4.01 14.11
C GLU A 159 -32.80 4.79 12.95
N HIS A 160 -31.53 4.52 12.61
CA HIS A 160 -30.85 5.10 11.44
C HIS A 160 -30.91 6.62 11.43
N ALA A 161 -30.33 7.22 12.46
CA ALA A 161 -30.22 8.66 12.56
C ALA A 161 -29.11 9.18 11.66
N GLN A 162 -29.37 10.32 11.04
CA GLN A 162 -28.36 11.14 10.38
C GLN A 162 -28.26 12.48 11.07
N ARG A 163 -27.07 13.05 11.04
CA ARG A 163 -26.84 14.41 11.53
C ARG A 163 -25.75 15.10 10.75
N ILE A 164 -25.87 16.41 10.69
CA ILE A 164 -24.86 17.29 10.14
C ILE A 164 -23.81 17.53 11.23
N ILE A 165 -22.54 17.36 10.90
CA ILE A 165 -21.39 17.61 11.80
C ILE A 165 -21.30 19.10 12.11
N GLU A 166 -21.44 19.94 11.08
CA GLU A 166 -21.46 21.40 11.19
C GLU A 166 -22.17 22.05 10.01
N ASN A 167 -22.54 23.34 10.15
CA ASN A 167 -23.23 24.08 9.09
C ASN A 167 -22.29 24.65 8.02
N ARG A 168 -20.97 24.52 8.17
CA ARG A 168 -20.00 24.96 7.15
C ARG A 168 -20.10 24.05 5.93
N ARG A 169 -20.11 24.67 4.74
CA ARG A 169 -20.07 23.96 3.47
C ARG A 169 -18.64 23.76 3.03
N TRP A 170 -18.28 22.50 2.83
CA TRP A 170 -17.00 22.03 2.33
C TRP A 170 -17.12 21.77 0.83
N THR A 171 -16.20 22.33 0.05
CA THR A 171 -16.13 22.10 -1.41
C THR A 171 -15.49 20.75 -1.71
N TRP A 172 -14.55 20.34 -0.85
CA TRP A 172 -13.82 19.07 -0.96
C TRP A 172 -13.40 18.56 0.44
N CYS A 173 -13.23 17.25 0.58
CA CYS A 173 -12.57 16.64 1.73
C CYS A 173 -11.79 15.38 1.36
N SER A 174 -10.75 15.05 2.12
CA SER A 174 -10.04 13.78 2.02
C SER A 174 -10.86 12.62 2.61
N ARG A 175 -10.42 11.38 2.38
CA ARG A 175 -10.82 10.25 3.22
C ARG A 175 -10.35 10.47 4.66
N LEU A 176 -11.05 9.86 5.61
CA LEU A 176 -10.58 9.76 6.99
C LEU A 176 -9.40 8.81 7.04
N SER A 177 -8.25 9.29 7.52
CA SER A 177 -7.04 8.47 7.69
C SER A 177 -6.43 8.74 9.06
N GLY A 178 -6.27 7.66 9.85
CA GLY A 178 -5.79 7.79 11.23
C GLY A 178 -6.66 8.69 12.12
N GLY A 179 -7.97 8.76 11.84
CA GLY A 179 -8.91 9.63 12.56
C GLY A 179 -8.84 11.11 12.17
N ARG A 180 -8.01 11.49 11.20
CA ARG A 180 -7.85 12.85 10.70
C ARG A 180 -8.35 12.97 9.26
N MET A 181 -8.77 14.16 8.86
CA MET A 181 -9.13 14.47 7.48
C MET A 181 -8.78 15.91 7.12
N LEU A 182 -8.54 16.14 5.83
CA LEU A 182 -8.41 17.47 5.26
C LEU A 182 -9.74 17.92 4.66
N MET A 183 -10.01 19.22 4.72
CA MET A 183 -11.22 19.83 4.19
C MET A 183 -10.91 21.20 3.57
N LEU A 184 -11.47 21.45 2.39
CA LEU A 184 -11.39 22.73 1.71
C LEU A 184 -12.74 23.43 1.80
N ASP A 185 -12.76 24.67 2.29
CA ASP A 185 -13.99 25.45 2.32
C ASP A 185 -14.23 26.25 1.02
N SER A 186 -15.39 26.91 0.95
CA SER A 186 -15.75 27.75 -0.20
C SER A 186 -14.87 29.01 -0.40
N SER A 187 -14.06 29.38 0.59
CA SER A 187 -13.08 30.47 0.47
C SER A 187 -11.72 30.00 -0.07
N GLY A 188 -11.54 28.68 -0.24
CA GLY A 188 -10.26 28.08 -0.62
C GLY A 188 -9.34 27.81 0.56
N ALA A 189 -9.82 27.97 1.79
CA ALA A 189 -9.02 27.69 2.98
C ALA A 189 -8.99 26.19 3.28
N LEU A 190 -7.79 25.69 3.59
CA LEU A 190 -7.57 24.29 3.92
C LEU A 190 -7.55 24.10 5.45
N PHE A 191 -8.28 23.09 5.92
CA PHE A 191 -8.38 22.72 7.33
C PHE A 191 -7.98 21.26 7.52
N GLU A 192 -7.36 20.96 8.65
CA GLU A 192 -7.28 19.60 9.20
C GLU A 192 -8.29 19.48 10.35
N GLY A 193 -9.00 18.36 10.42
CA GLY A 193 -9.92 18.08 11.51
C GLY A 193 -9.93 16.63 11.97
N VAL A 194 -10.30 16.44 13.24
CA VAL A 194 -10.61 15.17 13.90
C VAL A 194 -12.11 15.16 14.18
N PRO A 195 -12.93 14.49 13.34
CA PRO A 195 -14.38 14.50 13.51
C PRO A 195 -14.81 13.56 14.62
N ASN A 196 -15.88 13.94 15.32
CA ASN A 196 -16.63 13.05 16.21
C ASN A 196 -18.11 13.02 15.79
N PRO A 197 -18.95 12.10 16.31
CA PRO A 197 -20.34 12.00 15.88
C PRO A 197 -21.19 13.26 16.12
N PHE A 198 -20.73 14.24 16.90
CA PHE A 198 -21.44 15.45 17.30
C PHE A 198 -20.80 16.75 16.78
N GLY A 199 -19.67 16.69 16.07
CA GLY A 199 -18.89 17.87 15.71
C GLY A 199 -17.41 17.52 15.48
N TRP A 200 -16.53 18.31 16.08
CA TRP A 200 -15.08 18.18 15.97
C TRP A 200 -14.46 18.01 17.36
N ASP A 201 -13.55 17.05 17.50
CA ASP A 201 -12.62 17.03 18.63
C ASP A 201 -11.54 18.10 18.41
N GLU A 202 -11.04 18.21 17.18
CA GLU A 202 -10.07 19.22 16.75
C GLU A 202 -10.44 19.72 15.35
N ILE A 203 -10.28 21.02 15.10
CA ILE A 203 -10.30 21.60 13.76
C ILE A 203 -9.35 22.80 13.71
N SER A 204 -8.40 22.77 12.78
CA SER A 204 -7.39 23.80 12.62
C SER A 204 -7.24 24.18 11.16
N ARG A 205 -7.18 25.50 10.90
CA ARG A 205 -6.82 26.02 9.58
C ARG A 205 -5.32 25.82 9.36
N ILE A 206 -4.95 25.20 8.24
CA ILE A 206 -3.55 24.92 7.89
C ILE A 206 -3.06 25.73 6.68
N SER A 207 -3.97 26.24 5.85
CA SER A 207 -3.63 27.18 4.76
C SER A 207 -4.76 28.18 4.50
N ASP A 208 -4.39 29.40 4.10
CA ASP A 208 -5.29 30.47 3.70
C ASP A 208 -5.70 30.42 2.22
N GLY A 209 -5.12 29.53 1.42
CA GLY A 209 -5.41 29.38 0.00
C GLY A 209 -4.25 28.82 -0.82
N GLY A 210 -4.43 28.78 -2.15
CA GLY A 210 -3.37 28.40 -3.10
C GLY A 210 -3.16 26.89 -3.27
N ILE A 211 -3.95 26.07 -2.58
CA ILE A 211 -3.98 24.61 -2.73
C ILE A 211 -5.36 24.24 -3.29
N ASP A 212 -5.38 23.58 -4.45
CA ASP A 212 -6.59 23.00 -5.04
C ASP A 212 -6.48 21.47 -5.01
N PRO A 213 -6.85 20.83 -3.88
CA PRO A 213 -6.66 19.40 -3.70
C PRO A 213 -7.62 18.60 -4.57
N HIS A 214 -7.08 17.73 -5.41
CA HIS A 214 -7.85 16.68 -6.07
C HIS A 214 -7.99 15.45 -5.18
N ARG A 215 -6.86 14.98 -4.62
CA ARG A 215 -6.80 13.84 -3.70
C ARG A 215 -5.82 14.14 -2.57
N ALA A 216 -6.04 13.56 -1.40
CA ALA A 216 -5.04 13.56 -0.34
C ALA A 216 -4.95 12.20 0.33
N ILE A 217 -3.73 11.83 0.69
CA ILE A 217 -3.40 10.61 1.42
C ILE A 217 -2.56 10.99 2.62
N ARG A 218 -2.63 10.18 3.67
CA ARG A 218 -1.79 10.34 4.85
C ARG A 218 -0.76 9.23 4.85
N ALA A 219 0.49 9.58 5.10
CA ALA A 219 1.58 8.66 5.36
C ALA A 219 2.14 8.92 6.77
N GLY A 220 3.22 8.23 7.12
CA GLY A 220 3.83 8.27 8.45
C GLY A 220 4.43 9.63 8.80
N ASP A 221 4.76 10.45 7.80
CA ASP A 221 5.31 11.80 7.96
C ASP A 221 4.28 12.92 7.85
N GLY A 222 3.08 12.66 7.31
CA GLY A 222 2.02 13.66 7.24
C GLY A 222 1.08 13.48 6.06
N TRP A 223 0.44 14.59 5.67
CA TRP A 223 -0.45 14.62 4.52
C TRP A 223 0.29 14.94 3.24
N TRP A 224 -0.02 14.15 2.21
CA TRP A 224 0.40 14.35 0.84
C TRP A 224 -0.84 14.69 0.00
N ILE A 225 -0.76 15.79 -0.73
CA ILE A 225 -1.86 16.35 -1.51
C ILE A 225 -1.48 16.29 -2.99
N MET A 226 -2.40 15.77 -3.81
CA MET A 226 -2.30 15.78 -5.26
C MET A 226 -3.26 16.83 -5.82
N ASP A 227 -2.75 17.75 -6.64
CA ASP A 227 -3.57 18.75 -7.34
C ASP A 227 -4.23 18.19 -8.62
N LEU A 228 -5.03 19.03 -9.30
CA LEU A 228 -5.70 18.66 -10.55
C LEU A 228 -4.74 18.41 -11.72
N GLU A 229 -3.52 18.96 -11.65
CA GLU A 229 -2.46 18.69 -12.63
C GLU A 229 -1.66 17.42 -12.29
N GLY A 230 -2.03 16.70 -11.23
CA GLY A 230 -1.37 15.46 -10.84
C GLY A 230 -0.04 15.63 -10.10
N ARG A 231 0.28 16.85 -9.63
CA ARG A 231 1.49 17.10 -8.85
C ARG A 231 1.23 16.77 -7.39
N ILE A 232 2.16 16.05 -6.78
CA ILE A 232 2.06 15.61 -5.39
C ILE A 232 2.97 16.48 -4.54
N ARG A 233 2.43 17.05 -3.45
CA ARG A 233 3.18 17.90 -2.52
C ARG A 233 2.88 17.54 -1.08
N HIS A 234 3.84 17.72 -0.21
CA HIS A 234 3.60 17.58 1.23
C HIS A 234 2.81 18.81 1.73
N SER A 235 1.89 18.60 2.67
CA SER A 235 0.98 19.66 3.14
C SER A 235 1.67 20.77 3.96
N ILE A 236 2.77 20.45 4.63
CA ILE A 236 3.52 21.37 5.50
C ILE A 236 4.81 21.85 4.84
N GLU A 237 5.43 20.99 4.03
CA GLU A 237 6.71 21.26 3.39
C GLU A 237 6.45 21.46 1.90
N ASP A 238 6.84 22.60 1.35
CA ASP A 238 6.80 22.88 -0.09
C ASP A 238 7.96 22.16 -0.80
N SER A 239 8.21 20.91 -0.40
CA SER A 239 9.20 20.02 -0.99
C SER A 239 8.51 19.19 -2.06
N ASP A 240 9.07 19.22 -3.28
CA ASP A 240 8.70 18.25 -4.29
C ASP A 240 9.11 16.85 -3.81
N ALA A 241 8.19 15.90 -3.97
CA ALA A 241 8.19 14.68 -3.20
C ALA A 241 9.21 13.62 -3.65
N GLY A 242 9.91 13.88 -4.76
CA GLY A 242 10.80 12.88 -5.38
C GLY A 242 10.06 11.66 -5.96
N PHE A 243 8.74 11.75 -6.19
CA PHE A 243 7.92 10.66 -6.76
C PHE A 243 8.06 10.50 -8.30
N GLY A 244 9.02 11.21 -8.90
CA GLY A 244 9.23 11.34 -10.36
C GLY A 244 8.72 12.68 -10.89
N GLU A 245 9.22 13.10 -12.06
CA GLU A 245 8.86 14.40 -12.68
C GLU A 245 7.47 14.39 -13.34
N ASP A 246 6.86 13.22 -13.53
CA ASP A 246 5.58 13.11 -14.23
C ASP A 246 4.40 13.36 -13.30
N SER A 247 3.45 14.16 -13.79
CA SER A 247 2.09 14.23 -13.28
C SER A 247 1.45 12.84 -13.21
N VAL A 248 0.69 12.59 -12.13
CA VAL A 248 -0.01 11.32 -11.92
C VAL A 248 -1.52 11.53 -11.79
N ASP A 249 -2.29 10.48 -12.03
CA ASP A 249 -3.76 10.53 -11.97
C ASP A 249 -4.31 9.97 -10.66
N LEU A 250 -3.53 9.09 -10.01
CA LEU A 250 -3.96 8.34 -8.84
C LEU A 250 -2.84 8.25 -7.82
N ILE A 251 -3.22 8.35 -6.54
CA ILE A 251 -2.33 8.13 -5.40
C ILE A 251 -3.03 7.33 -4.30
N HIS A 252 -2.29 6.48 -3.59
CA HIS A 252 -2.76 5.79 -2.39
C HIS A 252 -1.60 5.61 -1.40
N SER A 253 -1.90 5.54 -0.09
CA SER A 253 -0.93 5.21 0.95
C SER A 253 -1.43 4.08 1.81
N ASP A 254 -0.49 3.32 2.38
CA ASP A 254 -0.74 2.34 3.44
C ASP A 254 -0.93 3.00 4.82
N GLY A 255 -0.83 4.33 4.89
CA GLY A 255 -0.89 5.09 6.14
C GLY A 255 0.44 5.17 6.89
N SER A 256 1.48 4.50 6.39
CA SER A 256 2.76 4.34 7.06
C SER A 256 3.91 4.78 6.15
N GLY A 257 4.73 3.89 5.64
CA GLY A 257 5.90 4.25 4.86
C GLY A 257 5.75 4.05 3.36
N VAL A 258 4.55 3.76 2.84
CA VAL A 258 4.38 3.49 1.40
C VAL A 258 3.38 4.47 0.79
N ILE A 259 3.78 5.02 -0.35
CA ILE A 259 2.91 5.77 -1.25
C ILE A 259 3.04 5.14 -2.63
N VAL A 260 1.91 4.79 -3.22
CA VAL A 260 1.84 4.36 -4.61
C VAL A 260 1.22 5.46 -5.46
N SER A 261 1.75 5.65 -6.65
CA SER A 261 1.21 6.57 -7.65
C SER A 261 1.06 5.87 -8.99
N ALA A 262 0.08 6.33 -9.79
CA ALA A 262 -0.18 5.77 -11.10
C ALA A 262 -0.64 6.83 -12.10
N THR A 263 -0.19 6.70 -13.35
CA THR A 263 -0.76 7.42 -14.49
C THR A 263 -1.87 6.60 -15.15
N ARG A 264 -2.74 7.29 -15.87
CA ARG A 264 -3.83 6.68 -16.64
C ARG A 264 -3.30 5.72 -17.69
N GLU A 265 -2.11 5.97 -18.24
CA GLU A 265 -1.46 5.19 -19.29
C GLU A 265 -0.78 3.90 -18.79
N GLY A 266 -0.80 3.62 -17.48
CA GLY A 266 -0.27 2.36 -16.95
C GLY A 266 1.03 2.45 -16.18
N LEU A 267 1.67 3.62 -16.09
CA LEU A 267 2.88 3.78 -15.31
C LEU A 267 2.54 3.78 -13.82
N ILE A 268 2.97 2.75 -13.09
CA ILE A 268 2.79 2.62 -11.64
C ILE A 268 4.14 2.77 -10.93
N ARG A 269 4.14 3.43 -9.78
CA ARG A 269 5.34 3.63 -8.94
C ARG A 269 5.04 3.26 -7.50
N TRP A 270 5.97 2.55 -6.88
CA TRP A 270 5.97 2.26 -5.46
C TRP A 270 7.05 3.10 -4.79
N SER A 271 6.63 4.00 -3.91
CA SER A 271 7.52 4.92 -3.21
C SER A 271 7.56 4.61 -1.73
N GLU A 272 8.76 4.67 -1.15
CA GLU A 272 9.02 4.32 0.23
C GLU A 272 9.53 5.51 1.01
N SER A 273 9.06 5.59 2.25
CA SER A 273 9.52 6.57 3.21
C SER A 273 11.01 6.37 3.50
N PRO A 274 11.67 7.41 4.01
CA PRO A 274 13.09 7.31 4.30
C PRO A 274 13.43 6.26 5.37
N SER A 275 12.54 6.05 6.34
CA SER A 275 12.71 5.04 7.39
C SER A 275 12.66 3.61 6.85
N LEU A 276 11.68 3.29 5.99
CA LEU A 276 11.59 1.99 5.32
C LEU A 276 12.74 1.78 4.34
N SER A 277 13.08 2.83 3.60
CA SER A 277 14.17 2.81 2.64
C SER A 277 15.51 2.47 3.29
N GLY A 278 15.79 3.07 4.45
CA GLY A 278 16.96 2.78 5.28
C GLY A 278 17.00 1.32 5.73
N MET A 279 15.90 0.81 6.30
CA MET A 279 15.80 -0.58 6.75
C MET A 279 16.08 -1.57 5.60
N ARG A 280 15.55 -1.33 4.40
CA ARG A 280 15.81 -2.21 3.25
C ARG A 280 17.26 -2.19 2.80
N VAL A 281 17.90 -1.01 2.78
CA VAL A 281 19.33 -0.89 2.43
C VAL A 281 20.19 -1.64 3.45
N ASP A 282 19.88 -1.52 4.73
CA ASP A 282 20.61 -2.22 5.80
C ASP A 282 20.43 -3.74 5.72
N ASN A 283 19.21 -4.21 5.45
CA ASN A 283 18.94 -5.64 5.23
C ASN A 283 19.67 -6.18 3.99
N LEU A 284 19.69 -5.45 2.88
CA LEU A 284 20.43 -5.85 1.68
C LEU A 284 21.94 -5.94 1.95
N ARG A 285 22.50 -4.99 2.69
CA ARG A 285 23.91 -5.02 3.10
C ARG A 285 24.21 -6.22 4.01
N LEU A 286 23.30 -6.53 4.93
CA LEU A 286 23.40 -7.70 5.79
C LEU A 286 23.42 -8.99 4.97
N MET A 287 22.45 -9.18 4.07
CA MET A 287 22.37 -10.35 3.19
C MET A 287 23.61 -10.50 2.29
N GLN A 288 24.11 -9.41 1.70
CA GLN A 288 25.35 -9.45 0.92
C GLN A 288 26.57 -9.85 1.76
N THR A 289 26.61 -9.40 3.01
CA THR A 289 27.67 -9.77 3.95
C THR A 289 27.58 -11.25 4.34
N GLU A 290 26.37 -11.76 4.58
CA GLU A 290 26.11 -13.17 4.87
C GLU A 290 26.46 -14.08 3.69
N GLU A 291 26.05 -13.72 2.47
CA GLU A 291 26.42 -14.48 1.26
C GLU A 291 27.93 -14.46 1.03
N ARG A 292 28.60 -13.32 1.24
CA ARG A 292 30.07 -13.27 1.14
C ARG A 292 30.75 -14.17 2.17
N LYS A 293 30.27 -14.18 3.41
CA LYS A 293 30.75 -15.11 4.46
C LYS A 293 30.49 -16.57 4.10
N ARG A 294 29.33 -16.88 3.51
CA ARG A 294 28.98 -18.22 3.05
C ARG A 294 29.91 -18.69 1.93
N LEU A 295 30.16 -17.85 0.93
CA LEU A 295 31.08 -18.14 -0.16
C LEU A 295 32.51 -18.33 0.33
N ASP A 296 32.99 -17.47 1.23
CA ASP A 296 34.31 -17.60 1.86
C ASP A 296 34.41 -18.91 2.66
N TRP A 297 33.39 -19.24 3.46
CA TRP A 297 33.34 -20.52 4.17
C TRP A 297 33.38 -21.71 3.21
N MET A 298 32.58 -21.69 2.13
CA MET A 298 32.59 -22.76 1.12
C MET A 298 33.95 -22.90 0.43
N GLN A 299 34.59 -21.79 0.07
CA GLN A 299 35.94 -21.79 -0.51
C GLN A 299 36.97 -22.36 0.45
N ARG A 300 36.92 -21.96 1.73
CA ARG A 300 37.84 -22.48 2.76
C ARG A 300 37.61 -23.95 3.05
N THR A 301 36.36 -24.41 3.06
CA THR A 301 36.02 -25.85 3.19
C THR A 301 36.54 -26.65 2.02
N SER A 302 36.28 -26.22 0.78
CA SER A 302 36.79 -26.90 -0.42
C SER A 302 38.33 -26.91 -0.46
N MET A 303 38.98 -25.80 -0.09
CA MET A 303 40.44 -25.73 0.02
C MET A 303 40.99 -26.68 1.09
N PHE A 304 40.25 -26.87 2.19
CA PHE A 304 40.62 -27.81 3.25
C PHE A 304 40.46 -29.26 2.78
N GLU A 305 39.36 -29.60 2.12
CA GLU A 305 39.14 -30.93 1.53
C GLU A 305 40.23 -31.25 0.50
N SER A 306 40.57 -30.31 -0.39
CA SER A 306 41.69 -30.47 -1.33
C SER A 306 43.05 -30.60 -0.63
N ALA A 307 43.23 -29.99 0.55
CA ALA A 307 44.45 -30.16 1.34
C ALA A 307 44.53 -31.58 1.94
N GLN A 308 43.41 -32.12 2.42
CA GLN A 308 43.31 -33.49 2.92
C GLN A 308 43.53 -34.51 1.80
N GLU A 309 42.93 -34.34 0.62
CA GLU A 309 43.14 -35.21 -0.55
C GLU A 309 44.61 -35.20 -0.99
N ALA A 310 45.22 -34.02 -1.11
CA ALA A 310 46.65 -33.91 -1.46
C ALA A 310 47.56 -34.59 -0.43
N GLU A 311 47.15 -34.59 0.84
CA GLU A 311 47.85 -35.29 1.91
C GLU A 311 47.71 -36.82 1.79
N GLU A 312 46.50 -37.32 1.53
CA GLU A 312 46.23 -38.75 1.31
C GLU A 312 46.96 -39.30 0.07
N GLU A 313 47.11 -38.47 -0.97
CA GLU A 313 47.86 -38.79 -2.20
C GLU A 313 49.38 -38.65 -2.06
N GLY A 314 49.89 -38.17 -0.91
CA GLY A 314 51.32 -37.95 -0.66
C GLY A 314 51.94 -36.74 -1.37
N LEU A 315 51.12 -35.80 -1.87
CA LEU A 315 51.53 -34.54 -2.49
C LEU A 315 51.82 -33.47 -1.41
N TRP A 316 52.85 -33.71 -0.59
CA TRP A 316 53.15 -32.94 0.63
C TRP A 316 53.30 -31.43 0.42
N SER A 317 53.97 -31.01 -0.66
CA SER A 317 54.18 -29.60 -0.97
C SER A 317 52.85 -28.86 -1.23
N ARG A 318 51.92 -29.51 -1.94
CA ARG A 318 50.58 -28.96 -2.24
C ARG A 318 49.70 -28.91 -1.00
N ALA A 319 49.72 -29.96 -0.17
CA ALA A 319 48.99 -29.97 1.10
C ALA A 319 49.47 -28.84 2.04
N LEU A 320 50.79 -28.64 2.17
CA LEU A 320 51.38 -27.56 2.98
C LEU A 320 51.00 -26.17 2.48
N GLU A 321 50.99 -25.95 1.17
CA GLU A 321 50.58 -24.68 0.58
C GLU A 321 49.11 -24.35 0.92
N LEU A 322 48.21 -25.31 0.76
CA LEU A 322 46.78 -25.14 1.05
C LEU A 322 46.51 -24.94 2.55
N TYR A 323 47.15 -25.71 3.45
CA TYR A 323 47.00 -25.50 4.89
C TYR A 323 47.57 -24.15 5.36
N ARG A 324 48.69 -23.68 4.78
CA ARG A 324 49.23 -22.33 5.06
C ARG A 324 48.30 -21.23 4.56
N ALA A 325 47.73 -21.38 3.36
CA ALA A 325 46.74 -20.45 2.83
C ALA A 325 45.48 -20.37 3.72
N LEU A 326 45.11 -21.48 4.37
CA LEU A 326 44.04 -21.53 5.37
C LEU A 326 44.44 -21.03 6.77
N GLY A 327 45.72 -20.78 7.03
CA GLY A 327 46.23 -20.38 8.35
C GLY A 327 46.21 -21.50 9.41
N ARG A 328 46.21 -22.77 8.99
CA ARG A 328 46.14 -23.93 9.89
C ARG A 328 47.53 -24.41 10.31
N GLU A 329 48.19 -23.64 11.18
CA GLU A 329 49.59 -23.89 11.55
C GLU A 329 49.85 -25.24 12.24
N GLU A 330 48.85 -25.79 12.94
CA GLU A 330 48.97 -27.12 13.57
C GLU A 330 49.03 -28.23 12.52
N ASP A 331 48.20 -28.16 11.48
CA ASP A 331 48.22 -29.12 10.37
C ASP A 331 49.49 -28.98 9.54
N VAL A 332 49.98 -27.76 9.33
CA VAL A 332 51.28 -27.53 8.68
C VAL A 332 52.42 -28.21 9.45
N ARG A 333 52.46 -28.07 10.79
CA ARG A 333 53.46 -28.73 11.64
C ARG A 333 53.35 -30.26 11.57
N ARG A 334 52.12 -30.77 11.58
CA ARG A 334 51.83 -32.21 11.50
C ARG A 334 52.31 -32.82 10.18
N VAL A 335 51.99 -32.18 9.04
CA VAL A 335 52.38 -32.65 7.71
C VAL A 335 53.90 -32.58 7.51
N LEU A 336 54.57 -31.53 7.99
CA LEU A 336 56.04 -31.46 7.96
C LEU A 336 56.69 -32.62 8.73
N GLY A 337 56.17 -32.97 9.91
CA GLY A 337 56.68 -34.11 10.69
C GLY A 337 56.45 -35.48 10.04
N LEU A 338 55.38 -35.62 9.25
CA LEU A 338 55.11 -36.84 8.47
C LEU A 338 56.03 -36.94 7.24
N GLN A 339 56.32 -35.81 6.59
CA GLN A 339 57.24 -35.73 5.47
C GLN A 339 58.69 -36.10 5.89
N GLU A 340 59.16 -35.60 7.04
CA GLU A 340 60.49 -35.92 7.57
C GLU A 340 60.64 -37.37 8.05
N GLY A 341 59.52 -38.06 8.31
CA GLY A 341 59.51 -39.47 8.72
C GLY A 341 59.29 -40.48 7.59
N SER A 342 59.10 -40.02 6.35
CA SER A 342 58.90 -40.88 5.16
C SER A 342 60.12 -41.00 4.25
N ASP A 343 61.22 -40.31 4.58
CA ASP A 343 62.57 -40.55 4.04
C ASP A 343 63.29 -41.62 4.89
#